data_AF-A0A7W7XDN9-F1
#
_entry.id   AF-A0A7W7XDN9-F1
#
_cell.length_a   1.000
_cell.length_b   1.000
_cell.length_c   1.000
_cell.angle_alpha   90.00
_cell.angle_beta   90.00
_cell.angle_gamma   90.00
#
_symmetry.space_group_name_H-M   'P 1'
#
loop_
_entity.id
_entity.type
_entity.pdbx_description
1 polymer ?
#
loop_
_entity_poly.entity_id
_entity_poly.type
_entity_poly.pdbx_seq_one_letter_code
_entity_poly.pdbx_strand_id
1 'polypeptide(L)'
;MSRIEFGRTGRAVAANVRRLRGERGLSLRGLAEALERHGRHLGEDALGKIERGARAGVCSGVRRVDVDDLAALAAVLEVMPAELLRSQEEDRGAAYGGSVKRVRSDG
;
A
#
# COMPACT_ATOMS: atom_id res chain seq x y z
N MET A 1 -22.16 0.93 11.47
CA MET A 1 -20.82 1.11 10.87
C MET A 1 -21.01 1.18 9.37
N SER A 2 -20.76 2.34 8.74
CA SER A 2 -21.01 2.54 7.31
C SER A 2 -20.09 1.65 6.47
N ARG A 3 -20.62 1.10 5.37
CA ARG A 3 -19.86 0.33 4.39
C ARG A 3 -18.95 1.30 3.64
N ILE A 4 -17.74 1.50 4.15
CA ILE A 4 -16.74 2.32 3.50
C ILE A 4 -16.10 1.50 2.38
N GLU A 5 -16.31 1.90 1.12
CA GLU A 5 -15.58 1.31 0.00
C GLU A 5 -14.09 1.56 0.13
N PHE A 6 -13.31 0.51 -0.08
CA PHE A 6 -11.86 0.54 -0.07
C PHE A 6 -11.37 0.91 -1.48
N GLY A 7 -10.94 2.16 -1.67
CA GLY A 7 -10.52 2.67 -2.98
C GLY A 7 -9.27 2.00 -3.55
N ARG A 8 -8.99 2.22 -4.85
CA ARG A 8 -7.84 1.63 -5.58
C ARG A 8 -6.50 1.81 -4.84
N THR A 9 -6.21 3.04 -4.38
CA THR A 9 -4.97 3.35 -3.65
C THR A 9 -4.86 2.58 -2.34
N GLY A 10 -5.96 2.49 -1.55
CA GLY A 10 -5.95 1.72 -0.31
C GLY A 10 -5.64 0.24 -0.55
N ARG A 11 -6.19 -0.34 -1.63
CA ARG A 11 -5.89 -1.72 -2.05
C ARG A 11 -4.42 -1.89 -2.44
N ALA A 12 -3.86 -0.93 -3.18
CA ALA A 12 -2.44 -0.94 -3.56
C ALA A 12 -1.53 -0.91 -2.32
N VAL A 13 -1.80 -0.01 -1.37
CA VAL A 13 -1.07 0.05 -0.09
C VAL A 13 -1.16 -1.28 0.66
N ALA A 14 -2.36 -1.84 0.81
CA ALA A 14 -2.54 -3.13 1.48
C ALA A 14 -1.76 -4.28 0.82
N ALA A 15 -1.74 -4.32 -0.52
CA ALA A 15 -0.99 -5.31 -1.29
C ALA A 15 0.53 -5.13 -1.12
N ASN A 16 1.01 -3.89 -1.19
CA ASN A 16 2.43 -3.57 -1.06
C ASN A 16 2.95 -3.82 0.36
N VAL A 17 2.18 -3.49 1.40
CA VAL A 17 2.52 -3.84 2.80
C VAL A 17 2.70 -5.34 2.94
N ARG A 18 1.74 -6.15 2.45
CA ARG A 18 1.84 -7.62 2.51
C ARG A 18 3.07 -8.14 1.76
N ARG A 19 3.32 -7.63 0.56
CA ARG A 19 4.44 -8.03 -0.29
C ARG A 19 5.78 -7.70 0.37
N LEU A 20 6.02 -6.43 0.71
CA LEU A 20 7.26 -5.95 1.31
C LEU A 20 7.51 -6.56 2.70
N ARG A 21 6.46 -6.83 3.48
CA ARG A 21 6.59 -7.57 4.73
C ARG A 21 7.10 -9.00 4.48
N GLY A 22 6.53 -9.68 3.49
CA GLY A 22 6.94 -11.03 3.09
C GLY A 22 8.37 -11.08 2.56
N GLU A 23 8.77 -10.11 1.73
CA GLU A 23 10.14 -9.97 1.21
C GLU A 23 11.18 -9.76 2.33
N ARG A 24 10.78 -9.11 3.43
CA ARG A 24 11.61 -8.97 4.64
C ARG A 24 11.57 -10.15 5.61
N GLY A 25 10.81 -11.21 5.29
CA GLY A 25 10.65 -12.36 6.18
C GLY A 25 9.94 -12.04 7.50
N LEU A 26 9.22 -10.91 7.58
CA LEU A 26 8.54 -10.49 8.80
C LEU A 26 7.19 -11.18 8.94
N SER A 27 6.89 -11.73 10.12
CA SER A 27 5.52 -12.08 10.50
C SER A 27 4.70 -10.81 10.78
N LEU A 28 3.37 -10.94 10.92
CA LEU A 28 2.54 -9.81 11.37
C LEU A 28 2.99 -9.32 12.75
N ARG A 29 3.29 -10.25 13.66
CA ARG A 29 3.91 -9.96 14.96
C ARG A 29 5.23 -9.20 14.83
N GLY A 30 6.13 -9.68 13.98
CA GLY A 30 7.43 -9.04 13.77
C GLY A 30 7.30 -7.62 13.23
N LEU A 31 6.34 -7.38 12.32
CA LEU A 31 6.05 -6.03 11.84
C LEU A 31 5.44 -5.14 12.93
N ALA A 32 4.50 -5.66 13.73
CA ALA A 32 3.92 -4.92 14.85
C ALA A 32 4.99 -4.51 15.88
N GLU A 33 5.86 -5.44 16.27
CA GLU A 33 6.99 -5.18 17.17
C GLU A 33 7.97 -4.14 16.58
N ALA A 34 8.20 -4.17 15.26
CA ALA A 34 9.08 -3.21 14.60
C ALA A 34 8.48 -1.79 14.54
N LEU A 35 7.18 -1.68 14.29
CA LEU A 35 6.45 -0.41 14.34
C LEU A 35 6.44 0.15 15.77
N GLU A 36 6.26 -0.70 16.78
CA GLU A 36 6.32 -0.29 18.19
C GLU A 36 7.69 0.30 18.55
N ARG A 37 8.78 -0.33 18.11
CA ARG A 37 10.15 0.21 18.28
C ARG A 37 10.37 1.54 17.55
N HIS A 38 9.54 1.85 16.55
CA HIS A 38 9.51 3.14 15.84
C HIS A 38 8.52 4.14 16.44
N GLY A 39 7.95 3.85 17.61
CA GLY A 39 7.01 4.73 18.29
C GLY A 39 5.61 4.73 17.68
N ARG A 40 5.27 3.72 16.87
CA ARG A 40 3.92 3.53 16.34
C ARG A 40 3.29 2.20 16.74
N HIS A 41 2.29 2.29 17.61
CA HIS A 41 1.51 1.14 18.02
C HIS A 41 0.48 0.74 16.95
N LEU A 42 0.81 -0.29 16.18
CA LEU A 42 -0.09 -0.90 15.20
C LEU A 42 -0.04 -2.43 15.36
N GLY A 43 -0.98 -2.95 16.15
CA GLY A 43 -1.01 -4.38 16.52
C GLY A 43 -1.31 -5.34 15.36
N GLU A 44 -1.05 -6.63 15.59
CA GLU A 44 -1.18 -7.70 14.59
C GLU A 44 -2.55 -7.77 13.91
N ASP A 45 -3.64 -7.63 14.69
CA ASP A 45 -5.00 -7.64 14.13
C ASP A 45 -5.24 -6.44 13.20
N ALA A 46 -4.72 -5.27 13.55
CA ALA A 46 -4.82 -4.08 12.70
C ALA A 46 -4.05 -4.26 11.39
N LEU A 47 -2.83 -4.81 11.45
CA LEU A 47 -2.03 -5.17 10.27
C LEU A 47 -2.74 -6.22 9.41
N GLY A 48 -3.32 -7.26 10.02
CA GLY A 48 -4.11 -8.25 9.32
C GLY A 48 -5.34 -7.66 8.63
N LYS A 49 -6.02 -6.69 9.27
CA LYS A 49 -7.14 -5.93 8.67
C LYS A 49 -6.67 -5.06 7.50
N ILE A 50 -5.48 -4.47 7.58
CA ILE A 50 -4.89 -3.71 6.47
C ILE A 50 -4.66 -4.65 5.28
N GLU A 51 -3.93 -5.76 5.47
CA GLU A 51 -3.57 -6.66 4.35
C GLU A 51 -4.79 -7.30 3.69
N ARG A 52 -5.87 -7.57 4.43
CA ARG A 52 -7.13 -8.05 3.86
C ARG A 52 -7.75 -7.05 2.89
N GLY A 53 -7.48 -5.76 3.07
CA GLY A 53 -7.91 -4.69 2.19
C GLY A 53 -7.36 -4.77 0.77
N ALA A 54 -6.36 -5.62 0.49
CA ALA A 54 -5.81 -5.78 -0.86
C ALA A 54 -6.81 -6.38 -1.86
N ARG A 55 -7.80 -7.15 -1.40
CA ARG A 55 -8.76 -7.86 -2.27
C ARG A 55 -9.90 -6.95 -2.70
N ALA A 56 -10.17 -6.90 -4.00
CA ALA A 56 -11.34 -6.21 -4.55
C ALA A 56 -12.64 -6.82 -4.00
N GLY A 57 -13.65 -5.98 -3.76
CA GLY A 57 -14.96 -6.41 -3.23
C GLY A 57 -15.00 -6.71 -1.73
N VAL A 58 -13.87 -6.61 -1.01
CA VAL A 58 -13.87 -6.75 0.46
C VAL A 58 -14.25 -5.42 1.10
N CYS A 59 -15.45 -5.37 1.65
CA CYS A 59 -16.00 -4.15 2.28
C CYS A 59 -16.12 -4.25 3.82
N SER A 60 -15.82 -5.41 4.40
CA SER A 60 -15.88 -5.65 5.85
C SER A 60 -14.58 -6.27 6.35
N GLY A 61 -14.25 -6.01 7.63
CA GLY A 61 -13.06 -6.58 8.26
C GLY A 61 -11.73 -6.04 7.70
N VAL A 62 -11.77 -4.86 7.08
CA VAL A 62 -10.62 -4.13 6.54
C VAL A 62 -10.35 -2.87 7.34
N ARG A 63 -9.09 -2.43 7.37
CA ARG A 63 -8.65 -1.19 8.03
C ARG A 63 -7.92 -0.32 7.01
N ARG A 64 -8.27 0.96 6.94
CA ARG A 64 -7.54 1.95 6.14
C ARG A 64 -6.22 2.31 6.84
N VAL A 65 -5.22 2.64 6.05
CA VAL A 65 -3.94 3.18 6.51
C VAL A 65 -4.07 4.69 6.53
N ASP A 66 -3.79 5.34 7.66
CA ASP A 66 -3.67 6.80 7.72
C ASP A 66 -2.25 7.25 7.30
N VAL A 67 -2.01 8.57 7.28
CA VAL A 67 -0.73 9.12 6.81
C VAL A 67 0.43 8.76 7.73
N ASP A 68 0.19 8.68 9.03
CA ASP A 68 1.22 8.34 10.00
C ASP A 68 1.56 6.84 9.95
N ASP A 69 0.53 5.99 9.82
CA ASP A 69 0.68 4.57 9.55
C ASP A 69 1.51 4.36 8.27
N LEU A 70 1.19 5.11 7.20
CA LEU A 70 1.92 5.02 5.93
C LEU A 70 3.41 5.37 6.10
N ALA A 71 3.71 6.45 6.81
CA ALA A 71 5.09 6.88 7.07
C ALA A 71 5.85 5.87 7.94
N ALA A 72 5.22 5.38 9.01
CA ALA A 72 5.83 4.39 9.89
C ALA A 72 6.07 3.04 9.19
N LEU A 73 5.10 2.59 8.39
CA LEU A 73 5.24 1.40 7.55
C LEU A 73 6.39 1.57 6.56
N ALA A 74 6.50 2.71 5.89
CA ALA A 74 7.59 2.98 4.96
C ALA A 74 8.96 2.94 5.65
N ALA A 75 9.08 3.52 6.85
CA ALA A 75 10.32 3.52 7.61
C ALA A 75 10.74 2.12 8.07
N VAL A 76 9.82 1.36 8.67
CA VAL A 76 10.09 -0.02 9.14
C VAL A 76 10.31 -0.98 7.97
N LEU A 77 9.59 -0.77 6.88
CA LEU A 77 9.76 -1.47 5.63
C LEU A 77 10.78 -0.75 4.74
N GLU A 78 11.73 0.02 5.28
CA GLU A 78 12.89 0.62 4.59
C GLU A 78 12.67 0.95 3.11
N VAL A 79 11.57 1.63 2.79
CA VAL A 79 11.15 2.03 1.44
C VAL A 79 10.67 3.47 1.46
N MET A 80 10.57 4.11 0.30
CA MET A 80 9.90 5.40 0.21
C MET A 80 8.37 5.23 0.34
N PRO A 81 7.64 6.15 0.98
CA PRO A 81 6.16 6.09 1.06
C PRO A 81 5.48 5.96 -0.31
N ALA A 82 6.10 6.53 -1.36
CA ALA A 82 5.63 6.40 -2.73
C ALA A 82 5.58 4.95 -3.22
N GLU A 83 6.50 4.08 -2.77
CA GLU A 83 6.51 2.66 -3.15
C GLU A 83 5.32 1.89 -2.59
N LEU A 84 4.81 2.29 -1.41
CA LEU A 84 3.58 1.73 -0.85
C LEU A 84 2.35 2.17 -1.66
N LEU A 85 2.38 3.35 -2.28
CA LEU A 85 1.26 3.90 -3.05
C LEU A 85 1.17 3.36 -4.49
N ARG A 86 2.27 2.82 -5.05
CA ARG A 86 2.32 2.34 -6.44
C ARG A 86 1.31 1.22 -6.70
N SER A 87 0.52 1.36 -7.76
CA SER A 87 -0.32 0.26 -8.23
C SER A 87 0.52 -0.78 -8.96
N GLN A 88 0.30 -2.06 -8.68
CA GLN A 88 0.92 -3.16 -9.42
C GLN A 88 0.43 -3.23 -10.89
N GLU A 89 -0.69 -2.59 -11.22
CA GLU A 89 -1.14 -2.41 -12.60
C GLU A 89 -0.31 -1.34 -13.33
N GLU A 90 0.19 -0.32 -12.62
CA GLU A 90 1.09 0.72 -13.18
C GLU A 90 2.49 0.16 -13.45
N ASP A 91 2.97 -0.83 -12.67
CA ASP A 91 4.23 -1.54 -12.93
C ASP A 91 4.22 -2.30 -14.28
N ARG A 92 3.07 -2.84 -14.71
CA ARG A 92 2.92 -3.43 -16.05
C ARG A 92 2.87 -2.38 -17.17
N GLY A 93 2.51 -1.14 -16.81
CA GLY A 93 2.42 0.01 -17.71
C GLY A 93 3.67 0.88 -17.76
N ALA A 94 4.67 0.68 -16.89
CA ALA A 94 5.91 1.46 -16.89
C ALA A 94 6.82 1.20 -18.12
N ALA A 95 6.42 0.27 -18.99
CA ALA A 95 6.89 0.17 -20.37
C ALA A 95 6.15 1.13 -21.35
N TYR A 96 5.46 2.18 -20.87
CA TYR A 96 4.89 3.22 -21.74
C TYR A 96 5.93 4.27 -22.11
N GLY A 97 6.70 3.97 -23.15
CA GLY A 97 7.12 4.98 -24.12
C GLY A 97 5.87 5.60 -24.74
N GLY A 98 5.38 6.68 -24.11
CA GLY A 98 4.25 7.44 -24.62
C GLY A 98 4.58 7.99 -26.01
N SER A 99 3.93 7.44 -27.03
CA SER A 99 3.82 8.05 -28.35
C SER A 99 3.02 9.34 -28.19
N VAL A 100 3.70 10.42 -27.82
CA VAL A 100 3.14 11.77 -27.95
C VAL A 100 2.93 11.97 -29.44
N LYS A 101 1.68 11.85 -29.90
CA LYS A 101 1.31 12.34 -31.22
C LYS A 101 1.65 13.82 -31.23
N ARG A 102 2.73 14.19 -31.92
CA ARG A 102 2.99 15.58 -32.29
C ARG A 102 1.74 16.05 -33.03
N VAL A 103 1.00 16.96 -32.40
CA VAL A 103 0.03 17.80 -33.08
C VAL A 103 0.81 18.53 -34.16
N ARG A 104 0.53 18.21 -35.43
CA ARG A 104 1.01 19.02 -36.54
C ARG A 104 0.24 20.33 -36.46
N SER A 105 0.93 21.38 -36.02
CA SER A 105 0.49 22.75 -36.21
C SER A 105 0.72 23.06 -37.69
N ASP A 106 -0.29 22.83 -38.52
CA ASP A 106 -0.28 23.30 -39.90
C ASP A 106 -0.87 24.72 -39.93
N GLY A 107 -0.01 25.66 -40.34
CA GLY A 107 -0.32 26.83 -41.20
C GLY A 107 -1.37 27.81 -40.75
#